data_AF-A0A950NKK1-F1
#
_entry.id   AF-A0A950NKK1-F1
#
_cell.length_a   1.000
_cell.length_b   1.000
_cell.length_c   1.000
_cell.angle_alpha   90.00
_cell.angle_beta   90.00
_cell.angle_gamma   90.00
#
_symmetry.space_group_name_H-M   'P 1'
#
loop_
_entity.id
_entity.type
_entity.pdbx_description
1 polymer ?
#
loop_
_entity_poly.entity_id
_entity_poly.type
_entity_poly.pdbx_seq_one_letter_code
_entity_poly.pdbx_strand_id
1 'polypeptide(L)'
;MSVFTEAELRYLTGGRRLGRIATVGADLTPHVVPVGWIYNAARDTIDIGGYELEQSKKFRDAARSGRAAIVIDDVESTEPWRPRGIEVRGRGEAIALPTPLIRIHPERIVSWGLEQGRRARTVTG
;
A
#
# COMPACT_ATOMS: atom_id res chain seq x y z
N MET A 1 14.15 -1.92 13.47
CA MET A 1 14.49 -0.87 12.48
C MET A 1 13.46 -1.00 11.36
N SER A 2 12.89 0.11 10.86
CA SER A 2 11.85 0.03 9.81
C SER A 2 12.45 -0.38 8.46
N VAL A 3 11.67 -1.09 7.64
CA VAL A 3 11.99 -1.42 6.25
C VAL A 3 11.86 -0.21 5.33
N PHE A 4 11.15 0.84 5.76
CA PHE A 4 10.99 2.11 5.04
C PHE A 4 12.16 3.06 5.34
N THR A 5 12.50 3.90 4.36
CA THR A 5 13.45 4.99 4.61
C THR A 5 12.78 6.15 5.35
N GLU A 6 13.57 7.01 5.98
CA GLU A 6 13.04 8.22 6.65
C GLU A 6 12.18 9.10 5.72
N ALA A 7 12.56 9.26 4.45
CA ALA A 7 11.77 10.04 3.50
C ALA A 7 10.43 9.37 3.15
N GLU A 8 10.42 8.04 3.02
CA GLU A 8 9.20 7.28 2.79
C GLU A 8 8.28 7.31 4.01
N LEU A 9 8.83 7.17 5.22
CA LEU A 9 8.07 7.30 6.46
C LEU A 9 7.44 8.68 6.58
N ARG A 10 8.20 9.77 6.37
CA ARG A 10 7.67 11.15 6.38
C ARG A 10 6.50 11.30 5.40
N TYR A 11 6.64 10.74 4.20
CA TYR A 11 5.58 10.77 3.19
C TYR A 11 4.36 9.96 3.62
N LEU A 12 4.56 8.74 4.15
CA LEU A 12 3.48 7.86 4.60
C LEU A 12 2.72 8.40 5.82
N THR A 13 3.38 9.20 6.67
CA THR A 13 2.74 9.82 7.85
C THR A 13 2.18 11.22 7.58
N GLY A 14 2.40 11.79 6.39
CA GLY A 14 2.10 13.19 6.05
C GLY A 14 0.62 13.55 5.85
N GLY A 15 -0.33 12.70 6.25
CA GLY A 15 -1.77 13.03 6.27
C GLY A 15 -2.58 12.61 5.03
N ARG A 16 -1.96 11.90 4.08
CA ARG A 16 -2.65 11.42 2.87
C ARG A 16 -3.34 10.10 3.17
N ARG A 17 -4.63 9.98 2.84
CA ARG A 17 -5.46 8.79 3.19
C ARG A 17 -6.09 8.08 2.01
N LEU A 18 -5.70 8.41 0.77
CA LEU A 18 -6.17 7.72 -0.43
C LEU A 18 -4.99 7.06 -1.15
N GLY A 19 -5.19 5.83 -1.61
CA GLY A 19 -4.26 5.09 -2.46
C GLY A 19 -5.02 4.17 -3.42
N ARG A 20 -4.32 3.41 -4.25
CA ARG A 20 -4.92 2.37 -5.11
C ARG A 20 -4.35 1.02 -4.74
N ILE A 21 -5.20 0.10 -4.30
CA ILE A 21 -4.81 -1.28 -4.04
C ILE A 21 -4.96 -2.10 -5.32
N ALA A 22 -4.02 -3.00 -5.58
CA ALA A 22 -4.12 -4.07 -6.55
C ALA A 22 -4.21 -5.43 -5.83
N THR A 23 -5.15 -6.26 -6.26
CA THR A 23 -5.37 -7.64 -5.81
C THR A 23 -5.64 -8.53 -7.02
N VAL A 24 -5.58 -9.86 -6.87
CA VAL A 24 -5.71 -10.81 -7.99
C VAL A 24 -6.89 -11.76 -7.76
N GLY A 25 -7.77 -11.84 -8.77
CA GLY A 25 -8.94 -12.72 -8.83
C GLY A 25 -8.60 -14.21 -8.85
N ALA A 26 -9.61 -15.07 -8.67
CA ALA A 26 -9.44 -16.53 -8.71
C ALA A 26 -9.10 -17.00 -10.14
N ASP A 27 -9.62 -16.26 -11.10
CA ASP A 27 -9.37 -16.33 -12.54
C ASP A 27 -8.10 -15.60 -12.97
N LEU A 28 -7.25 -15.18 -12.02
CA LEU A 28 -6.06 -14.36 -12.25
C LEU A 28 -6.33 -12.94 -12.78
N THR A 29 -7.60 -12.51 -12.86
CA THR A 29 -7.94 -11.16 -13.30
C THR A 29 -7.40 -10.12 -12.30
N PRO A 30 -6.57 -9.15 -12.75
CA PRO A 30 -6.13 -8.04 -11.90
C PRO A 30 -7.31 -7.16 -11.49
N HIS A 31 -7.32 -6.73 -10.24
CA HIS A 31 -8.34 -5.84 -9.70
C HIS A 31 -7.69 -4.66 -9.00
N VAL A 32 -7.98 -3.44 -9.46
CA VAL A 32 -7.43 -2.20 -8.93
C VAL A 32 -8.54 -1.24 -8.55
N VAL A 33 -8.53 -0.75 -7.32
CA VAL A 33 -9.57 0.17 -6.79
C VAL A 33 -8.99 1.16 -5.78
N PRO A 34 -9.59 2.36 -5.64
CA PRO A 34 -9.19 3.30 -4.60
C PRO A 34 -9.51 2.76 -3.20
N VAL A 35 -8.65 3.07 -2.22
CA VAL A 35 -8.82 2.66 -0.82
C VAL A 35 -8.34 3.72 0.17
N GLY A 36 -8.95 3.66 1.35
CA GLY A 36 -8.40 4.28 2.56
C GLY A 36 -7.27 3.43 3.13
N TRP A 37 -6.22 4.07 3.63
CA TRP A 37 -5.08 3.36 4.20
C TRP A 37 -4.45 4.14 5.37
N ILE A 38 -3.69 3.42 6.19
CA ILE A 38 -2.79 3.96 7.21
C ILE A 38 -1.46 3.20 7.20
N TYR A 39 -0.38 3.87 7.61
CA TYR A 39 0.85 3.20 7.99
C TYR A 39 0.78 2.73 9.45
N ASN A 40 1.03 1.44 9.68
CA ASN A 40 1.03 0.83 11.01
C ASN A 40 2.47 0.69 11.52
N ALA A 41 2.95 1.69 12.27
CA ALA A 41 4.31 1.72 12.78
C ALA A 41 4.67 0.56 13.71
N ALA A 42 3.69 -0.04 14.41
CA ALA A 42 3.94 -1.17 15.31
C ALA A 42 4.25 -2.48 14.57
N ARG A 43 3.87 -2.57 13.29
CA ARG A 43 4.07 -3.78 12.46
C ARG A 43 4.84 -3.50 11.18
N ASP A 44 5.17 -2.25 10.91
CA ASP A 44 5.87 -1.81 9.70
C ASP A 44 5.09 -2.18 8.42
N THR A 45 3.76 -2.06 8.47
CA THR A 45 2.83 -2.45 7.40
C THR A 45 1.96 -1.32 6.89
N ILE A 46 1.35 -1.52 5.73
CA ILE A 46 0.24 -0.69 5.25
C ILE A 46 -1.07 -1.41 5.55
N ASP A 47 -1.91 -0.78 6.36
CA ASP A 47 -3.23 -1.33 6.72
C ASP A 47 -4.30 -0.59 5.91
N ILE A 48 -5.12 -1.36 5.21
CA ILE A 48 -6.18 -0.88 4.31
C ILE A 48 -7.52 -1.09 4.99
N GLY A 49 -8.26 0.00 5.13
CA GLY A 49 -9.62 0.02 5.69
C GLY A 49 -10.64 0.41 4.63
N GLY A 50 -11.91 0.46 5.03
CA GLY A 50 -12.98 0.96 4.19
C GLY A 50 -14.34 0.41 4.58
N TYR A 51 -15.36 0.88 3.86
CA TYR A 51 -16.73 0.42 4.05
C TYR A 51 -16.91 -1.03 3.61
N GLU A 52 -17.64 -1.82 4.40
CA GLU A 52 -17.99 -3.23 4.11
C GLU A 52 -16.81 -4.06 3.60
N LEU A 53 -15.63 -3.86 4.19
CA LEU A 53 -14.39 -4.37 3.62
C LEU A 53 -14.40 -5.89 3.44
N GLU A 54 -14.89 -6.63 4.43
CA GLU A 54 -15.00 -8.09 4.42
C GLU A 54 -15.87 -8.62 3.26
N GLN A 55 -16.89 -7.86 2.86
CA GLN A 55 -17.78 -8.19 1.74
C GLN A 55 -17.21 -7.76 0.38
N SER A 56 -16.06 -7.10 0.35
CA SER A 56 -15.49 -6.56 -0.89
C SER A 56 -14.64 -7.57 -1.66
N LYS A 57 -14.60 -7.41 -2.99
CA LYS A 57 -13.77 -8.25 -3.88
C LYS A 57 -12.29 -8.26 -3.48
N LYS A 58 -11.72 -7.09 -3.16
CA LYS A 58 -10.32 -6.94 -2.72
C LYS A 58 -9.99 -7.75 -1.46
N PHE A 59 -10.93 -7.87 -0.53
CA PHE A 59 -10.72 -8.65 0.69
C PHE A 59 -10.71 -10.15 0.41
N ARG A 60 -11.69 -10.65 -0.37
CA ARG A 60 -11.69 -12.04 -0.83
C ARG A 60 -10.46 -12.39 -1.66
N ASP A 61 -10.02 -11.48 -2.52
CA ASP A 61 -8.85 -11.67 -3.37
C ASP A 61 -7.55 -11.71 -2.54
N ALA A 62 -7.40 -10.83 -1.55
CA ALA A 62 -6.29 -10.86 -0.61
C ALA A 62 -6.29 -12.14 0.25
N ALA A 63 -7.45 -12.54 0.78
CA ALA A 63 -7.59 -13.75 1.58
C ALA A 63 -7.19 -15.02 0.81
N ARG A 64 -7.57 -15.11 -0.46
CA ARG A 64 -7.29 -16.27 -1.32
C ARG A 64 -5.86 -16.30 -1.83
N SER A 65 -5.37 -15.18 -2.38
CA SER A 65 -4.07 -15.13 -3.05
C SER A 65 -2.91 -14.93 -2.09
N GLY A 66 -3.17 -14.35 -0.91
CA GLY A 66 -2.12 -13.89 0.00
C GLY A 66 -1.27 -12.75 -0.59
N ARG A 67 -1.71 -12.11 -1.68
CA ARG A 67 -0.94 -11.09 -2.41
C ARG A 67 -1.72 -9.79 -2.53
N ALA A 68 -1.04 -8.69 -2.28
CA ALA A 68 -1.57 -7.35 -2.53
C ALA A 68 -0.44 -6.39 -2.87
N ALA A 69 -0.79 -5.34 -3.60
CA ALA A 69 0.06 -4.17 -3.79
C ALA A 69 -0.75 -2.90 -3.57
N ILE A 70 -0.09 -1.81 -3.20
CA ILE A 70 -0.71 -0.48 -3.09
C ILE A 70 0.21 0.57 -3.69
N VAL A 71 -0.36 1.52 -4.42
CA VAL A 71 0.29 2.76 -4.82
C VAL A 71 -0.33 3.94 -4.06
N ILE A 72 0.53 4.81 -3.53
CA ILE A 72 0.17 6.04 -2.84
C ILE A 72 0.93 7.19 -3.52
N ASP A 73 0.22 8.05 -4.25
CA ASP A 73 0.80 9.06 -5.16
C ASP A 73 0.06 10.40 -5.09
N ASP A 74 0.77 11.53 -5.13
CA ASP A 74 0.27 12.89 -5.37
C ASP A 74 1.16 13.63 -6.39
N VAL A 75 0.71 14.83 -6.71
CA VAL A 75 1.48 15.88 -7.34
C VAL A 75 1.87 16.89 -6.26
N GLU A 76 3.17 16.99 -5.96
CA GLU A 76 3.71 17.96 -4.98
C GLU A 76 3.64 19.39 -5.52
N SER A 77 3.91 19.57 -6.81
CA SER A 77 3.73 20.83 -7.53
C SER A 77 3.29 20.57 -8.97
N THR A 78 2.41 21.42 -9.48
CA THR A 78 2.00 21.42 -10.90
C THR A 78 2.90 22.29 -11.77
N GLU A 79 3.63 23.24 -11.17
CA GLU A 79 4.59 24.12 -11.84
C GLU A 79 5.79 24.41 -10.91
N PRO A 80 6.97 23.81 -11.15
CA PRO A 80 7.23 22.76 -12.13
C PRO A 80 6.52 21.44 -11.77
N TRP A 81 6.24 20.60 -12.76
CA TRP A 81 5.59 19.29 -12.56
C TRP A 81 6.42 18.33 -11.69
N ARG A 82 5.92 18.00 -10.50
CA ARG A 82 6.61 17.15 -9.50
C ARG A 82 5.69 16.07 -8.93
N PRO A 83 5.43 14.97 -9.67
CA PRO A 83 4.72 13.81 -9.14
C PRO A 83 5.64 13.02 -8.20
N ARG A 84 5.06 12.51 -7.12
CA ARG A 84 5.78 11.65 -6.17
C ARG A 84 4.89 10.52 -5.70
N GLY A 85 5.51 9.46 -5.20
CA GLY A 85 4.77 8.30 -4.75
C GLY A 85 5.61 7.15 -4.25
N ILE A 86 4.88 6.19 -3.68
CA ILE A 86 5.41 4.92 -3.21
C ILE A 86 4.48 3.78 -3.62
N GLU A 87 5.07 2.71 -4.11
CA GLU A 87 4.46 1.43 -4.35
C GLU A 87 5.00 0.43 -3.33
N VAL A 88 4.09 -0.29 -2.68
CA VAL A 88 4.42 -1.37 -1.76
C VAL A 88 3.75 -2.64 -2.27
N ARG A 89 4.52 -3.70 -2.48
CA ARG A 89 4.03 -5.04 -2.83
C ARG A 89 4.45 -6.03 -1.77
N GLY A 90 3.61 -7.03 -1.51
CA GLY A 90 4.01 -8.16 -0.70
C GLY A 90 2.84 -9.03 -0.29
N ARG A 91 2.95 -9.64 0.89
CA ARG A 91 1.91 -10.49 1.45
C ARG A 91 0.71 -9.65 1.86
N GLY A 92 -0.44 -9.94 1.27
CA GLY A 92 -1.75 -9.39 1.66
C GLY A 92 -2.42 -10.32 2.67
N GLU A 93 -2.69 -9.82 3.86
CA GLU A 93 -3.38 -10.54 4.93
C GLU A 93 -4.76 -9.92 5.16
N ALA A 94 -5.81 -10.68 4.89
CA ALA A 94 -7.18 -10.27 5.17
C ALA A 94 -7.54 -10.64 6.62
N ILE A 95 -7.78 -9.63 7.44
CA ILE A 95 -8.11 -9.78 8.87
C ILE A 95 -9.57 -9.38 9.05
N ALA A 96 -10.42 -10.29 9.52
CA ALA A 96 -11.86 -10.06 9.67
C ALA A 96 -12.23 -9.38 11.00
N LEU A 97 -11.53 -9.70 12.09
CA LEU A 97 -11.88 -9.27 13.45
C LEU A 97 -10.68 -8.63 14.17
N PRO A 98 -10.91 -7.71 15.13
CA PRO A 98 -12.20 -7.14 15.53
C PRO A 98 -12.73 -6.08 14.55
N THR A 99 -11.86 -5.48 13.74
CA THR A 99 -12.20 -4.52 12.69
C THR A 99 -11.61 -5.02 11.38
N PRO A 100 -12.43 -5.25 10.32
CA PRO A 100 -11.94 -5.73 9.05
C PRO A 100 -10.86 -4.83 8.44
N LEU A 101 -9.71 -5.42 8.07
CA LEU A 101 -8.64 -4.73 7.34
C LEU A 101 -7.92 -5.68 6.37
N ILE A 102 -7.26 -5.12 5.35
CA ILE A 102 -6.26 -5.84 4.57
C ILE A 102 -4.90 -5.26 4.96
N ARG A 103 -4.01 -6.09 5.51
CA ARG A 103 -2.64 -5.70 5.86
C ARG A 103 -1.69 -6.11 4.75
N ILE A 104 -0.89 -5.18 4.25
CA ILE A 104 0.20 -5.43 3.32
C ILE A 104 1.50 -5.44 4.11
N HIS A 105 2.13 -6.61 4.17
CA HIS A 105 3.49 -6.80 4.67
C HIS A 105 4.47 -6.50 3.53
N PRO A 106 5.33 -5.47 3.63
CA PRO A 106 6.21 -5.10 2.54
C PRO A 106 7.21 -6.21 2.19
N GLU A 107 7.29 -6.57 0.91
CA GLU A 107 8.34 -7.43 0.34
C GLU A 107 9.14 -6.65 -0.71
N ARG A 108 8.48 -5.72 -1.42
CA ARG A 108 9.07 -4.84 -2.43
C ARG A 108 8.57 -3.42 -2.23
N ILE A 109 9.50 -2.47 -2.19
CA ILE A 109 9.21 -1.03 -2.09
C ILE A 109 9.83 -0.31 -3.28
N VAL A 110 9.03 0.52 -3.95
CA VAL A 110 9.46 1.41 -5.02
C VAL A 110 8.98 2.81 -4.71
N SER A 111 9.85 3.80 -4.70
CA SER A 111 9.50 5.19 -4.44
C SER A 111 10.12 6.13 -5.49
N TRP A 112 9.43 7.23 -5.75
CA TRP A 112 9.86 8.27 -6.69
C TRP A 112 9.42 9.64 -6.19
N GLY A 113 10.21 10.67 -6.49
CA GLY A 113 9.88 12.05 -6.11
C GLY A 113 9.88 12.34 -4.61
N LEU A 114 10.32 11.39 -3.76
CA LEU A 114 10.48 11.58 -2.32
C LEU A 114 11.90 11.99 -1.93
N GLU A 115 12.87 11.60 -2.76
CA GLU A 115 14.30 11.94 -2.67
C GLU A 115 14.85 12.02 -4.11
N GLN A 116 16.15 12.30 -4.27
CA GLN A 116 16.77 12.27 -5.59
C GLN A 116 16.72 10.86 -6.20
N GLY A 117 16.14 10.78 -7.39
CA GLY A 117 16.05 9.55 -8.18
C GLY A 117 14.90 8.63 -7.77
N ARG A 118 14.73 7.56 -8.56
CA ARG A 118 13.82 6.45 -8.23
C ARG A 118 14.56 5.46 -7.35
N ARG A 119 13.93 5.04 -6.26
CA ARG A 119 14.45 3.98 -5.37
C ARG A 119 13.61 2.74 -5.50
N ALA A 120 14.27 1.59 -5.50
CA ALA A 120 13.60 0.31 -5.65
C ALA A 120 14.40 -0.77 -4.91
N ARG A 121 13.82 -1.35 -3.87
CA ARG A 121 14.44 -2.43 -3.08
C ARG A 121 13.47 -3.56 -2.73
N THR A 122 14.01 -4.75 -2.57
CA THR A 122 13.37 -5.90 -1.91
C THR A 122 13.72 -5.82 -0.42
N VAL A 123 12.74 -6.04 0.45
CA VAL A 123 12.86 -5.84 1.91
C VAL A 123 12.44 -7.05 2.73
N THR A 124 12.22 -8.20 2.09
CA THR A 124 11.95 -9.47 2.77
C THR A 124 13.00 -9.75 3.84
N GLY A 125 12.55 -9.90 5.08
CA GLY A 125 13.23 -10.65 6.13
C GLY A 125 12.85 -12.13 6.06
#